data_AF-A0A5E4TLX7-F1
#
_entry.id   AF-A0A5E4TLX7-F1
#
_cell.length_a   1.000
_cell.length_b   1.000
_cell.length_c   1.000
_cell.angle_alpha   90.00
_cell.angle_beta   90.00
_cell.angle_gamma   90.00
#
_symmetry.space_group_name_H-M   'P 1'
#
loop_
_entity.id
_entity.type
_entity.pdbx_description
1 polymer ?
#
loop_
_entity_poly.entity_id
_entity_poly.type
_entity_poly.pdbx_seq_one_letter_code
_entity_poly.pdbx_strand_id
1 'polypeptide(L)'
;MIEPMCPDVQVQLTLSNRFVDLAEERPDRVIRELALRGAGMAQLSAYLCQNAIDDGTLVPVLQAVRSRPATLYAMYPSRRGMTSAVRVFLDLVRARWPSGPTFA
;
A
#
# COMPACT_ATOMS: atom_id res chain seq x y z
N MET A 1 -11.82 -27.32 12.27
CA MET A 1 -12.75 -26.96 11.17
C MET A 1 -12.77 -25.45 11.11
N ILE A 2 -12.24 -24.85 10.05
CA ILE A 2 -12.23 -23.40 9.85
C ILE A 2 -13.28 -23.13 8.77
N GLU A 3 -14.40 -22.55 9.18
CA GLU A 3 -15.49 -22.16 8.30
C GLU A 3 -15.00 -21.01 7.39
N PRO A 4 -15.28 -21.02 6.08
CA PRO A 4 -14.82 -19.96 5.19
C PRO A 4 -15.57 -18.66 5.49
N MET A 5 -14.91 -17.78 6.23
CA MET A 5 -15.38 -16.46 6.66
C MET A 5 -15.23 -15.44 5.52
N CYS A 6 -15.89 -15.69 4.39
CA CYS A 6 -15.97 -14.74 3.28
C CYS A 6 -17.41 -14.19 3.24
N PRO A 7 -17.66 -12.93 3.64
CA PRO A 7 -18.96 -12.31 3.48
C PRO A 7 -19.31 -12.23 1.99
N ASP A 8 -20.60 -12.15 1.69
CA ASP A 8 -21.16 -12.12 0.34
C ASP A 8 -20.87 -10.76 -0.34
N VAL A 9 -19.60 -10.50 -0.60
CA VAL A 9 -19.08 -9.26 -1.21
C VAL A 9 -18.71 -9.58 -2.65
N GLN A 10 -19.51 -9.07 -3.58
CA GLN A 10 -19.17 -9.12 -5.00
C GLN A 10 -18.33 -7.90 -5.38
N VAL A 11 -17.03 -8.13 -5.62
CA VAL A 11 -16.12 -7.12 -6.17
C VAL A 11 -15.86 -7.44 -7.65
N GLN A 12 -16.33 -6.58 -8.55
CA GLN A 12 -16.03 -6.71 -9.97
C GLN A 12 -14.69 -6.01 -10.27
N LEU A 13 -13.62 -6.79 -10.41
CA LEU A 13 -12.30 -6.31 -10.78
C LEU A 13 -12.09 -6.47 -12.29
N THR A 14 -11.92 -5.37 -13.01
CA THR A 14 -11.57 -5.41 -14.43
C THR A 14 -10.06 -5.33 -14.58
N LEU A 15 -9.43 -6.44 -15.00
CA LEU A 15 -8.02 -6.43 -15.36
C LEU A 15 -7.85 -5.63 -16.65
N SER A 16 -7.21 -4.48 -16.57
CA SER A 16 -6.91 -3.65 -17.74
C SER A 16 -5.40 -3.55 -17.91
N ASN A 17 -4.94 -3.56 -19.16
CA ASN A 17 -3.53 -3.42 -19.49
C ASN A 17 -3.11 -1.93 -19.47
N ARG A 18 -3.52 -1.22 -18.42
CA ARG A 18 -3.25 0.21 -18.19
C ARG A 18 -2.44 0.35 -16.92
N PHE A 19 -1.55 1.33 -16.89
CA PHE A 19 -0.91 1.72 -15.63
C PHE A 19 -2.01 2.24 -14.69
N VAL A 20 -2.20 1.54 -13.57
CA VAL A 20 -3.11 1.96 -12.51
C VAL A 20 -2.43 3.10 -11.78
N ASP A 21 -3.00 4.30 -11.88
CA ASP A 21 -2.58 5.40 -11.03
C ASP A 21 -3.07 5.12 -9.61
N LEU A 22 -2.18 4.60 -8.77
CA LEU A 22 -2.47 4.29 -7.37
C LEU A 22 -2.90 5.53 -6.58
N ALA A 23 -2.56 6.74 -7.04
CA ALA A 23 -2.98 7.98 -6.40
C ALA A 23 -4.43 8.35 -6.74
N GLU A 24 -4.91 8.06 -7.95
CA GLU A 24 -6.28 8.37 -8.37
C GLU A 24 -7.26 7.22 -8.09
N GLU A 25 -6.89 5.99 -8.42
CA GLU A 25 -7.84 4.87 -8.40
C GLU A 25 -8.06 4.29 -7.00
N ARG A 26 -7.07 4.45 -6.10
CA ARG A 26 -7.12 4.01 -4.70
C ARG A 26 -7.72 2.60 -4.45
N PRO A 27 -7.42 1.57 -5.26
CA PRO A 27 -8.01 0.23 -5.09
C PRO A 27 -7.65 -0.40 -3.74
N ASP A 28 -6.51 -0.02 -3.19
CA ASP A 28 -6.02 -0.36 -1.85
C ASP A 28 -6.98 0.06 -0.72
N ARG A 29 -7.74 1.14 -0.89
CA ARG A 29 -8.75 1.58 0.10
C ARG A 29 -9.95 0.65 0.16
N VAL A 30 -10.42 0.15 -0.98
CA VAL A 30 -11.54 -0.79 -1.03
C VAL A 30 -11.14 -2.08 -0.33
N ILE A 31 -9.93 -2.60 -0.60
CA ILE A 31 -9.42 -3.80 0.05
C ILE A 31 -9.28 -3.60 1.57
N ARG A 32 -8.80 -2.43 2.01
CA ARG A 32 -8.74 -2.09 3.45
C ARG A 32 -10.12 -2.11 4.09
N GLU A 33 -11.12 -1.50 3.44
CA GLU A 33 -12.49 -1.45 3.95
C GLU A 33 -13.10 -2.85 4.08
N LEU A 34 -12.83 -3.74 3.12
CA LEU A 34 -13.24 -5.14 3.20
C LEU A 34 -12.56 -5.87 4.35
N ALA A 35 -11.26 -5.66 4.57
CA ALA A 35 -10.55 -6.24 5.70
C ALA A 35 -11.13 -5.76 7.04
N LEU A 36 -11.44 -4.47 7.17
CA LEU A 36 -12.08 -3.89 8.36
C LEU A 36 -13.47 -4.49 8.63
N ARG A 37 -14.20 -4.86 7.57
CA ARG A 37 -15.50 -5.55 7.67
C ARG A 37 -15.39 -7.04 7.95
N GLY A 38 -14.18 -7.56 8.17
CA GLY A 38 -13.96 -8.98 8.45
C GLY A 38 -14.06 -9.87 7.22
N ALA A 39 -13.87 -9.32 6.01
CA ALA A 39 -13.99 -10.11 4.77
C ALA A 39 -12.82 -11.08 4.52
N GLY A 40 -11.78 -11.02 5.35
CA GLY A 40 -10.62 -11.89 5.26
C GLY A 40 -9.33 -11.17 5.64
N MET A 41 -8.20 -11.74 5.22
CA MET A 41 -6.87 -11.14 5.39
C MET A 41 -6.45 -10.38 4.12
N ALA A 42 -5.76 -9.26 4.28
CA ALA A 42 -5.27 -8.45 3.17
C ALA A 42 -3.80 -8.07 3.35
N GLN A 43 -3.03 -8.12 2.26
CA GLN A 43 -1.68 -7.57 2.22
C GLN A 43 -1.72 -6.16 1.65
N LEU A 44 -1.49 -5.16 2.50
CA LEU A 44 -1.58 -3.74 2.15
C LEU A 44 -0.34 -2.99 2.61
N SER A 45 -0.13 -1.79 2.05
CA SER A 45 0.91 -0.89 2.52
C SER A 45 0.62 -0.45 3.95
N ALA A 46 1.64 -0.44 4.79
CA ALA A 46 1.47 -0.17 6.22
C ALA A 46 0.87 1.19 6.53
N TYR A 47 1.16 2.22 5.73
CA TYR A 47 0.59 3.55 5.95
C TYR A 47 -0.94 3.54 5.88
N LEU A 48 -1.54 2.61 5.13
CA LEU A 48 -2.99 2.47 5.05
C LEU A 48 -3.56 1.78 6.29
N CYS A 49 -2.81 0.85 6.86
CA CYS A 49 -3.27 0.03 7.98
C CYS A 49 -2.91 0.62 9.34
N GLN A 50 -1.93 1.54 9.42
CA GLN A 50 -1.35 1.99 10.69
C GLN A 50 -2.42 2.44 11.68
N ASN A 51 -3.28 3.40 11.31
CA ASN A 51 -4.35 3.86 12.19
C ASN A 51 -5.28 2.73 12.63
N ALA A 52 -5.62 1.81 11.73
CA ALA A 52 -6.51 0.69 12.06
C ALA A 52 -5.85 -0.34 12.99
N ILE A 53 -4.54 -0.52 12.87
CA ILE A 53 -3.73 -1.34 13.78
C ILE A 53 -3.64 -0.66 15.16
N ASP A 54 -3.37 0.65 15.17
CA ASP A 54 -3.29 1.45 16.40
C ASP A 54 -4.62 1.44 17.16
N ASP A 55 -5.74 1.48 16.42
CA ASP A 55 -7.10 1.41 16.96
C ASP A 55 -7.55 -0.05 17.30
N GLY A 56 -6.71 -1.05 17.03
CA GLY A 56 -7.01 -2.47 17.29
C GLY A 56 -8.06 -3.10 16.38
N THR A 57 -8.51 -2.38 15.34
CA THR A 57 -9.50 -2.87 14.36
C THR A 57 -8.90 -3.77 13.28
N LEU A 58 -7.59 -3.68 13.05
CA LEU A 58 -6.81 -4.64 12.27
C LEU A 58 -5.69 -5.21 13.13
N VAL A 59 -5.40 -6.50 12.94
CA VAL A 59 -4.30 -7.18 13.64
C VAL A 59 -3.26 -7.62 12.62
N PRO A 60 -1.96 -7.29 12.79
CA PRO A 60 -0.90 -7.83 11.96
C PRO A 60 -0.84 -9.36 12.07
N VAL A 61 -0.82 -10.05 10.93
CA VAL A 61 -0.73 -11.51 10.84
C VAL A 61 0.49 -11.91 10.01
N LEU A 62 0.92 -13.16 10.15
CA LEU A 62 2.02 -13.75 9.35
C LEU A 62 3.33 -12.93 9.40
N GLN A 63 3.63 -12.27 10.53
CA GLN A 63 4.82 -11.40 10.67
C GLN A 63 6.16 -12.13 10.45
N ALA A 64 6.19 -13.45 10.64
CA ALA A 64 7.36 -14.29 10.33
C ALA A 64 7.65 -14.39 8.82
N VAL A 65 6.65 -14.14 7.97
CA VAL A 65 6.74 -14.19 6.51
C VAL A 65 6.80 -12.76 5.99
N ARG A 66 8.01 -12.28 5.65
CA ARG A 66 8.17 -10.94 5.10
C ARG A 66 7.88 -10.94 3.61
N SER A 67 6.95 -10.08 3.20
CA SER A 67 6.74 -9.81 1.78
C SER A 67 7.94 -9.06 1.19
N ARG A 68 8.18 -9.27 -0.11
CA ARG A 68 9.30 -8.62 -0.81
C ARG A 68 9.12 -7.09 -0.71
N PRO A 69 10.16 -6.33 -0.33
CA PRO A 69 10.04 -4.88 -0.21
C PRO A 69 9.67 -4.27 -1.56
N ALA A 70 8.69 -3.38 -1.54
CA ALA A 70 8.32 -2.60 -2.72
C ALA A 70 9.38 -1.54 -2.99
N THR A 71 9.88 -1.47 -4.23
CA THR A 71 10.80 -0.41 -4.65
C THR A 71 10.00 0.78 -5.17
N LEU A 72 10.17 1.95 -4.54
CA LEU A 72 9.64 3.20 -5.08
C LEU A 72 10.61 3.80 -6.11
N TYR A 73 10.09 4.13 -7.29
CA TYR A 73 10.84 4.80 -8.35
C TYR A 73 10.34 6.23 -8.52
N ALA A 74 11.27 7.18 -8.60
CA ALA A 74 10.96 8.55 -9.02
C ALA A 74 11.20 8.67 -10.52
N MET A 75 10.14 8.91 -11.30
CA MET A 75 10.22 9.11 -12.74
C MET A 75 10.08 10.61 -13.05
N TYR A 76 10.96 11.12 -13.90
CA TYR A 76 10.89 12.50 -14.39
C TYR A 76 11.34 12.57 -15.86
N PRO A 77 10.85 13.53 -16.65
CA PRO A 77 11.18 13.63 -18.07
C PRO A 77 12.68 13.94 -18.27
N SER A 78 13.40 13.10 -19.01
CA SER A 78 14.85 13.27 -19.23
C SER A 78 15.23 14.49 -20.06
N ARG A 79 14.33 14.95 -20.95
CA ARG A 79 14.63 15.95 -22.01
C ARG A 79 14.98 17.35 -21.50
N ARG A 80 14.72 17.67 -20.22
CA ARG A 80 15.06 18.98 -19.63
C ARG A 80 16.29 18.96 -18.72
N GLY A 81 16.96 17.80 -18.60
CA GLY A 81 17.93 17.58 -17.53
C GLY A 81 17.27 17.57 -16.15
N MET A 82 17.97 17.05 -15.14
CA MET A 82 17.47 17.12 -13.76
C MET A 82 17.74 18.53 -13.21
N THR A 83 16.68 19.34 -13.10
CA THR A 83 16.80 20.68 -12.55
C THR A 83 17.23 20.64 -11.09
N SER A 84 17.84 21.73 -10.60
CA SER A 84 18.25 21.85 -9.19
C SER A 84 17.08 21.66 -8.23
N ALA A 85 15.89 22.15 -8.60
CA ALA A 85 14.67 21.96 -7.80
C ALA A 85 14.26 20.48 -7.70
N VAL A 86 14.30 19.73 -8.81
CA VAL A 86 14.01 18.28 -8.79
C VAL A 86 15.06 17.54 -7.96
N ARG A 87 16.34 17.89 -8.08
CA ARG A 87 17.41 17.28 -7.27
C ARG A 87 17.16 17.49 -5.78
N VAL A 88 16.97 18.73 -5.35
CA VAL A 88 16.71 19.08 -3.94
C VAL A 88 15.45 18.38 -3.43
N PHE A 89 14.40 18.30 -4.24
CA PHE A 89 13.20 17.56 -3.89
C PHE A 89 13.47 16.06 -3.69
N LEU A 90 14.18 15.42 -4.61
CA LEU A 90 14.54 14.00 -4.48
C LEU A 90 15.43 13.73 -3.27
N ASP A 91 16.36 14.64 -2.97
CA ASP A 91 17.21 14.55 -1.78
C ASP A 91 16.37 14.68 -0.49
N LEU A 92 15.40 15.60 -0.46
CA LEU A 92 14.46 15.74 0.65
C LEU A 92 13.62 14.48 0.85
N VAL A 93 13.08 13.92 -0.25
CA VAL A 93 12.28 12.69 -0.22
C VAL A 93 13.13 11.54 0.31
N ARG A 94 14.36 11.35 -0.19
CA ARG A 94 15.27 10.31 0.29
C ARG A 94 15.60 10.46 1.78
N ALA A 95 15.85 11.68 2.24
CA ALA A 95 16.16 11.95 3.65
C ALA A 95 14.98 11.67 4.59
N ARG A 96 13.73 11.81 4.11
CA ARG A 96 12.52 11.60 4.90
C ARG A 96 11.83 10.27 4.65
N TRP A 97 12.29 9.48 3.67
CA TRP A 97 11.65 8.22 3.34
C TRP A 97 11.88 7.24 4.50
N PRO A 98 10.81 6.81 5.19
CA PRO A 98 10.96 5.87 6.30
C PRO A 98 11.52 4.57 5.76
N SER A 99 12.51 4.01 6.45
CA SER A 99 13.07 2.68 6.21
C SER A 99 12.08 1.60 6.67
N GLY A 100 10.93 1.55 6.00
CA GLY A 100 9.85 0.61 6.25
C GLY A 100 9.10 0.81 7.58
N PRO A 101 7.84 0.34 7.66
CA PRO A 101 7.14 0.19 8.93
C PRO A 101 7.88 -0.83 9.81
N THR A 102 8.16 -0.46 11.06
CA THR A 102 8.60 -1.42 12.08
C THR A 102 7.36 -1.84 12.84
N PHE A 103 6.78 -2.98 12.46
CA PHE A 103 5.75 -3.61 13.28
C PHE A 103 6.47 -4.27 14.46
N ALA A 104 6.24 -3.74 15.66
CA ALA A 104 6.71 -4.32 16.92
C ALA A 104 5.83 -5.50 17.33
#